data_AF-A0A919W2M7-F1
#
_entry.id   AF-A0A919W2M7-F1
#
_cell.length_a   1.000
_cell.length_b   1.000
_cell.length_c   1.000
_cell.angle_alpha   90.00
_cell.angle_beta   90.00
_cell.angle_gamma   90.00
#
_symmetry.space_group_name_H-M   'P 1'
#
loop_
_entity.id
_entity.type
_entity.pdbx_description
1 polymer ?
#
loop_
_entity_poly.entity_id
_entity_poly.type
_entity_poly.pdbx_seq_one_letter_code
_entity_poly.pdbx_strand_id
1 'polypeptide(L)'
;MFTAVLVIDVTGDGDQDLVRAAFAEAVRGRVPGLPDLPVRFGGSEVTVVLPGLRSASLAYDVAGAVAAEAGPLVVAGRLTGMTASVGVAVDGELPREELVRRATVAMREARRYAPQTSWAIWQESFDHHSLADAA
;
A
#
# COMPACT_ATOMS: atom_id res chain seq x y z
N MET A 1 -18.68 -2.41 11.48
CA MET A 1 -18.06 -1.32 10.71
C MET A 1 -16.58 -1.58 10.76
N PHE A 2 -15.90 -1.67 9.61
CA PHE A 2 -14.49 -2.04 9.57
C PHE A 2 -13.60 -0.82 9.36
N THR A 3 -12.39 -0.90 9.88
CA THR A 3 -11.28 -0.02 9.52
C THR A 3 -10.25 -0.85 8.77
N ALA A 4 -9.82 -0.36 7.61
CA ALA A 4 -8.67 -0.93 6.92
C ALA A 4 -7.48 0.02 6.96
N VAL A 5 -6.29 -0.55 6.95
CA VAL A 5 -5.03 0.16 6.76
C VAL A 5 -4.34 -0.45 5.55
N LEU A 6 -3.90 0.42 4.64
CA LEU A 6 -3.02 0.06 3.54
C LEU A 6 -1.64 0.64 3.81
N VAL A 7 -0.60 -0.18 3.65
CA VAL A 7 0.79 0.26 3.61
C VAL A 7 1.32 0.03 2.21
N ILE A 8 1.82 1.08 1.57
CA ILE A 8 2.19 1.09 0.17
C ILE A 8 3.65 1.49 0.07
N ASP A 9 4.44 0.69 -0.62
CA ASP A 9 5.78 1.07 -1.06
C ASP A 9 5.80 1.13 -2.59
N VAL A 10 6.33 2.23 -3.13
CA VAL A 10 6.45 2.44 -4.57
C VAL A 10 7.91 2.67 -4.93
N THR A 11 8.36 1.98 -5.97
CA THR A 11 9.70 2.12 -6.52
C THR A 11 9.61 2.37 -8.02
N GLY A 12 10.59 3.08 -8.57
CA GLY A 12 10.70 3.38 -10.00
C GLY A 12 12.05 4.00 -10.30
N ASP A 13 12.38 4.12 -11.58
CA ASP A 13 13.65 4.72 -12.00
C ASP A 13 13.70 6.23 -11.69
N GLY A 14 14.86 6.70 -11.23
CA GLY A 14 15.12 8.12 -10.99
C GLY A 14 14.91 8.55 -9.53
N ASP A 15 14.48 9.80 -9.36
CA ASP A 15 14.29 10.42 -8.05
C ASP A 15 13.07 9.81 -7.35
N GLN A 16 13.31 9.16 -6.20
CA GLN A 16 12.29 8.43 -5.47
C GLN A 16 11.21 9.33 -4.87
N ASP A 17 11.53 10.58 -4.53
CA ASP A 17 10.53 11.52 -4.03
C ASP A 17 9.60 11.96 -5.15
N LEU A 18 10.13 12.18 -6.36
CA LEU A 18 9.31 12.50 -7.53
C LEU A 18 8.44 11.32 -7.98
N VAL A 19 8.98 10.10 -7.93
CA VAL A 19 8.23 8.86 -8.18
C VAL A 19 7.06 8.74 -7.19
N ARG A 20 7.33 8.91 -5.89
CA ARG A 20 6.30 8.86 -4.85
C ARG A 20 5.24 9.94 -5.02
N ALA A 21 5.65 11.16 -5.34
CA ALA A 21 4.72 12.26 -5.57
C ALA A 21 3.82 11.99 -6.78
N ALA A 22 4.38 11.53 -7.90
CA ALA A 22 3.61 11.21 -9.10
C ALA A 22 2.62 10.05 -8.85
N PHE A 23 3.05 9.01 -8.16
CA PHE A 23 2.17 7.90 -7.78
C PHE A 23 1.04 8.35 -6.85
N ALA A 24 1.34 9.18 -5.84
CA ALA A 24 0.33 9.71 -4.93
C ALA A 24 -0.72 10.57 -5.65
N GLU A 25 -0.30 11.40 -6.62
CA GLU A 25 -1.22 12.17 -7.45
C GLU A 25 -2.10 11.28 -8.33
N ALA A 26 -1.54 10.23 -8.95
CA ALA A 26 -2.31 9.26 -9.73
C ALA A 26 -3.39 8.56 -8.88
N VAL A 27 -3.01 8.08 -7.69
CA VAL A 27 -3.93 7.45 -6.74
C VAL A 27 -5.04 8.40 -6.31
N ARG A 28 -4.72 9.65 -5.93
CA ARG A 28 -5.73 10.65 -5.54
C ARG A 28 -6.72 10.97 -6.65
N GLY A 29 -6.26 11.01 -7.90
CA GLY A 29 -7.10 11.36 -9.05
C GLY A 29 -8.01 10.22 -9.52
N ARG A 30 -7.69 8.96 -9.20
CA ARG A 30 -8.30 7.78 -9.85
C ARG A 30 -8.89 6.75 -8.91
N VAL A 31 -8.56 6.79 -7.62
CA VAL A 31 -9.14 5.91 -6.61
C VAL A 31 -10.18 6.67 -5.78
N PRO A 32 -11.49 6.45 -6.00
CA PRO A 32 -12.55 7.16 -5.30
C PRO A 32 -12.49 6.95 -3.78
N GLY A 33 -12.75 8.01 -3.00
CA GLY A 33 -12.76 7.97 -1.52
C GLY A 33 -11.38 8.03 -0.85
N LEU A 34 -10.30 7.95 -1.64
CA LEU A 34 -8.91 8.16 -1.20
C LEU A 34 -8.42 9.63 -1.16
N PRO A 35 -8.90 10.60 -1.97
CA PRO A 35 -8.41 11.98 -1.92
C PRO A 35 -8.67 12.70 -0.59
N ASP A 36 -9.63 12.22 0.21
CA ASP A 36 -9.96 12.77 1.53
C ASP A 36 -9.15 12.15 2.68
N LEU A 37 -8.27 11.18 2.39
CA LEU A 37 -7.57 10.42 3.42
C LEU A 37 -6.16 10.94 3.69
N PRO A 38 -5.79 11.10 4.98
CA PRO A 38 -4.45 11.54 5.34
C PRO A 38 -3.43 10.45 4.97
N VAL A 39 -2.65 10.72 3.93
CA VAL A 39 -1.46 9.96 3.57
C VAL A 39 -0.31 10.39 4.49
N ARG A 40 0.21 9.48 5.30
CA ARG A 40 1.46 9.70 6.04
C ARG A 40 2.60 9.03 5.30
N PHE A 41 3.59 9.83 4.87
CA PHE A 41 4.87 9.34 4.37
C PHE A 41 5.84 9.23 5.55
N GLY A 42 6.24 8.00 5.88
CA GLY A 42 7.31 7.74 6.83
C GLY A 42 8.37 6.90 6.12
N GLY A 43 9.55 7.45 5.88
CA GLY A 43 10.55 6.76 5.05
C GLY A 43 10.10 6.64 3.59
N SER A 44 10.20 5.43 3.00
CA SER A 44 9.74 5.16 1.62
C SER A 44 8.27 4.76 1.53
N GLU A 45 7.61 4.52 2.66
CA GLU A 45 6.28 3.91 2.73
C GLU A 45 5.18 4.93 2.98
N VAL A 46 4.02 4.65 2.40
CA VAL A 46 2.78 5.41 2.52
C VAL A 46 1.77 4.61 3.31
N THR A 47 1.21 5.22 4.36
CA THR A 47 0.07 4.64 5.08
C THR A 47 -1.24 5.35 4.72
N VAL A 48 -2.27 4.58 4.39
CA VAL A 48 -3.64 5.02 4.12
C VAL A 48 -4.58 4.33 5.10
N VAL A 49 -5.51 5.07 5.71
CA VAL A 49 -6.53 4.52 6.63
C VAL A 49 -7.89 4.66 5.98
N LEU A 50 -8.63 3.56 5.81
CA LEU A 50 -9.99 3.51 5.28
C LEU A 50 -10.98 3.24 6.43
N PRO A 51 -11.51 4.28 7.10
CA PRO A 51 -12.49 4.08 8.16
C PRO A 51 -13.87 3.76 7.58
N GLY A 52 -14.67 3.03 8.34
CA GLY A 52 -16.10 2.95 8.08
C GLY A 52 -16.53 2.06 6.93
N LEU A 53 -15.70 1.09 6.56
CA LEU A 53 -16.01 0.16 5.50
C LEU A 53 -17.20 -0.74 5.90
N ARG A 54 -18.10 -0.96 4.94
CA ARG A 54 -19.26 -1.85 5.08
C ARG A 54 -18.86 -3.33 5.00
N SER A 55 -17.75 -3.64 4.34
CA SER A 55 -17.18 -4.99 4.24
C SER A 55 -15.67 -4.91 4.06
N ALA A 56 -14.97 -5.99 4.42
CA ALA A 56 -13.53 -6.11 4.19
C ALA A 56 -13.17 -6.17 2.70
N SER A 57 -14.05 -6.70 1.85
CA SER A 57 -13.83 -6.79 0.40
C SER A 57 -13.55 -5.43 -0.26
N LEU A 58 -14.19 -4.36 0.23
CA LEU A 58 -13.95 -3.00 -0.27
C LEU A 58 -12.50 -2.56 -0.06
N ALA A 59 -11.85 -2.99 1.02
CA ALA A 59 -10.43 -2.68 1.23
C ALA A 59 -9.55 -3.40 0.20
N TYR A 60 -9.93 -4.60 -0.21
CA TYR A 60 -9.19 -5.40 -1.20
C TYR A 60 -9.35 -4.81 -2.60
N ASP A 61 -10.56 -4.36 -2.95
CA ASP A 61 -10.82 -3.64 -4.19
C ASP A 61 -10.00 -2.34 -4.27
N VAL A 62 -9.94 -1.58 -3.17
CA VAL A 62 -9.11 -0.36 -3.08
C VAL A 62 -7.63 -0.70 -3.23
N ALA A 63 -7.14 -1.78 -2.61
CA ALA A 63 -5.73 -2.18 -2.74
C ALA A 63 -5.36 -2.55 -4.18
N GLY A 64 -6.22 -3.29 -4.88
CA GLY A 64 -6.04 -3.61 -6.29
C GLY A 64 -6.06 -2.35 -7.17
N ALA A 65 -6.98 -1.42 -6.91
CA ALA A 65 -7.05 -0.15 -7.63
C ALA A 65 -5.79 0.72 -7.41
N VAL A 66 -5.31 0.81 -6.17
CA VAL A 66 -4.05 1.52 -5.84
C VAL A 66 -2.86 0.87 -6.54
N ALA A 67 -2.74 -0.46 -6.51
CA ALA A 67 -1.66 -1.17 -7.17
C ALA A 67 -1.68 -0.94 -8.70
N ALA A 68 -2.86 -0.88 -9.31
CA ALA A 68 -3.02 -0.62 -10.74
C ALA A 68 -2.49 0.77 -11.18
N GLU A 69 -2.46 1.76 -10.28
CA GLU A 69 -1.90 3.09 -10.58
C GLU A 69 -0.36 3.12 -10.66
N ALA A 70 0.32 2.01 -10.34
CA ALA A 70 1.76 1.87 -10.53
C ALA A 70 2.18 1.66 -11.99
N GLY A 71 1.25 1.78 -12.95
CA GLY A 71 1.57 1.81 -14.37
C GLY A 71 2.54 2.95 -14.74
N PRO A 72 3.13 2.95 -15.95
CA PRO A 72 4.08 3.97 -16.35
C PRO A 72 3.50 5.39 -16.23
N LEU A 73 4.19 6.27 -15.48
CA LEU A 73 3.80 7.67 -15.30
C LEU A 73 4.88 8.62 -15.81
N VAL A 74 4.48 9.86 -16.11
CA VAL A 74 5.44 10.92 -16.44
C VAL A 74 5.99 11.52 -15.16
N VAL A 75 7.28 11.28 -14.89
CA VAL A 75 8.02 11.81 -13.74
C VAL A 75 9.16 12.66 -14.27
N ALA A 76 9.21 13.94 -13.88
CA ALA A 76 10.22 14.91 -14.37
C ALA A 76 10.36 14.94 -15.91
N GLY A 77 9.23 14.83 -16.62
CA GLY A 77 9.20 14.84 -18.10
C GLY A 77 9.67 13.54 -18.77
N ARG A 78 9.89 12.46 -18.01
CA ARG A 78 10.26 11.14 -18.52
C ARG A 78 9.18 10.11 -18.21
N LEU A 79 8.97 9.16 -19.11
CA LEU A 79 8.11 8.02 -18.84
C LEU A 79 8.87 7.04 -17.93
N THR A 80 8.42 6.91 -16.69
CA THR A 80 9.05 6.08 -15.67
C THR A 80 8.18 4.86 -15.41
N GLY A 81 8.75 3.67 -15.60
CA GLY A 81 8.15 2.43 -15.11
C GLY A 81 8.26 2.37 -13.59
N MET A 82 7.17 2.02 -12.93
CA MET A 82 7.10 1.91 -11.48
C MET A 82 6.51 0.58 -11.08
N THR A 83 6.71 0.24 -9.81
CA THR A 83 6.18 -0.97 -9.19
C THR A 83 5.68 -0.60 -7.81
N ALA A 84 4.55 -1.18 -7.40
CA ALA A 84 4.00 -0.96 -6.06
C ALA A 84 3.82 -2.28 -5.33
N SER A 85 4.19 -2.28 -4.05
CA SER A 85 3.89 -3.36 -3.10
C SER A 85 2.87 -2.82 -2.10
N VAL A 86 1.70 -3.43 -2.04
CA VAL A 86 0.58 -2.97 -1.18
C VAL A 86 0.22 -4.02 -0.15
N GLY A 87 0.32 -3.69 1.12
CA GLY A 87 -0.14 -4.52 2.23
C GLY A 87 -1.45 -4.00 2.78
N VAL A 88 -2.39 -4.91 3.07
CA VAL A 88 -3.72 -4.58 3.58
C VAL A 88 -3.97 -5.28 4.90
N ALA A 89 -4.44 -4.57 5.91
CA ALA A 89 -5.04 -5.15 7.11
C ALA A 89 -6.43 -4.56 7.34
N VAL A 90 -7.39 -5.39 7.74
CA VAL A 90 -8.78 -4.98 7.99
C VAL A 90 -9.23 -5.58 9.31
N ASP A 91 -9.80 -4.76 10.18
CA ASP A 91 -10.38 -5.21 11.44
C ASP A 91 -11.47 -4.25 11.95
N GLY A 92 -12.29 -4.68 12.91
CA GLY A 92 -13.34 -3.87 13.53
C GLY A 92 -13.06 -3.40 14.96
N GLU A 93 -12.10 -4.04 15.64
CA GLU A 93 -11.87 -3.93 17.09
C GLU A 93 -10.40 -3.65 17.44
N LEU A 94 -9.46 -3.97 16.55
CA LEU A 94 -8.03 -3.79 16.82
C LEU A 94 -7.61 -2.32 16.91
N PRO A 95 -6.61 -2.02 17.76
CA PRO A 95 -5.96 -0.72 17.78
C PRO A 95 -5.37 -0.36 16.42
N ARG A 96 -5.31 0.94 16.11
CA ARG A 96 -4.79 1.44 14.83
C ARG A 96 -3.33 1.04 14.62
N GLU A 97 -2.53 1.04 15.68
CA GLU A 97 -1.13 0.68 15.67
C GLU A 97 -0.93 -0.78 15.24
N GLU A 98 -1.79 -1.69 15.72
CA GLU A 98 -1.75 -3.10 15.34
C GLU A 98 -2.20 -3.31 13.89
N LEU A 99 -3.21 -2.57 13.43
CA LEU A 99 -3.60 -2.57 12.02
C LEU A 99 -2.48 -2.09 11.10
N VAL A 100 -1.75 -1.04 11.49
CA VAL A 100 -0.56 -0.58 10.76
C VAL A 100 0.51 -1.67 10.74
N ARG A 101 0.84 -2.30 11.89
CA ARG A 101 1.80 -3.41 11.98
C ARG A 101 1.45 -4.52 11.00
N ARG A 102 0.19 -4.98 11.00
CA ARG A 102 -0.30 -6.05 10.13
C ARG A 102 -0.24 -5.67 8.65
N ALA A 103 -0.63 -4.43 8.31
CA ALA A 103 -0.54 -3.94 6.94
C ALA A 103 0.92 -3.85 6.46
N THR A 104 1.85 -3.43 7.32
CA THR A 104 3.29 -3.44 7.02
C THR A 104 3.81 -4.86 6.78
N VAL A 105 3.44 -5.83 7.62
CA VAL A 105 3.81 -7.25 7.41
C VAL A 105 3.30 -7.75 6.06
N ALA A 106 2.02 -7.51 5.74
CA ALA A 106 1.46 -7.88 4.45
C ALA A 106 2.18 -7.19 3.28
N MET A 107 2.54 -5.91 3.41
CA MET A 107 3.28 -5.18 2.36
C MET A 107 4.64 -5.83 2.12
N ARG A 108 5.35 -6.25 3.17
CA ARG A 108 6.63 -6.94 3.04
C ARG A 108 6.48 -8.28 2.30
N GLU A 109 5.39 -9.01 2.55
CA GLU A 109 5.09 -10.22 1.77
C GLU A 109 4.83 -9.90 0.30
N ALA A 110 4.07 -8.84 0.00
CA ALA A 110 3.88 -8.38 -1.38
C ALA A 110 5.23 -7.99 -2.05
N ARG A 111 6.10 -7.31 -1.30
CA ARG A 111 7.43 -6.88 -1.76
C ARG A 111 8.35 -8.03 -2.18
N ARG A 112 8.14 -9.25 -1.67
CA ARG A 112 8.92 -10.43 -2.08
C ARG A 112 8.76 -10.77 -3.57
N TYR A 113 7.70 -10.29 -4.20
CA TYR A 113 7.45 -10.43 -5.63
C TYR A 113 7.96 -9.24 -6.44
N ALA A 114 8.76 -8.32 -5.88
CA ALA A 114 9.39 -7.27 -6.68
C ALA A 114 10.33 -7.88 -7.76
N PRO A 115 10.42 -7.27 -8.96
CA PRO A 115 9.86 -5.98 -9.37
C PRO A 115 8.41 -6.04 -9.89
N GLN A 116 7.64 -7.10 -9.63
CA GLN A 116 6.23 -7.13 -10.02
C GLN A 116 5.39 -6.31 -9.05
N THR A 117 4.49 -5.49 -9.58
CA THR A 117 3.43 -4.87 -8.78
C THR A 117 2.56 -5.96 -8.17
N SER A 118 2.36 -5.90 -6.85
CA SER A 118 1.56 -6.89 -6.14
C SER A 118 0.90 -6.30 -4.89
N TRP A 119 -0.11 -7.01 -4.38
CA TRP A 119 -0.72 -6.71 -3.10
C TRP A 119 -0.93 -7.99 -2.29
N ALA A 120 -0.91 -7.85 -0.97
CA ALA A 120 -1.19 -8.95 -0.05
C ALA A 120 -2.12 -8.47 1.07
N ILE A 121 -3.00 -9.37 1.49
CA ILE A 121 -3.92 -9.16 2.61
C ILE A 121 -3.30 -9.88 3.80
N TRP A 122 -3.16 -9.21 4.94
CA TRP A 122 -2.57 -9.80 6.14
C TRP A 122 -3.30 -11.09 6.53
N GLN A 123 -2.51 -12.09 6.89
CA GLN A 123 -2.94 -13.38 7.39
C GLN A 123 -2.01 -13.74 8.55
N GLU A 124 -2.53 -14.47 9.54
CA GLU A 124 -1.74 -14.87 10.72
C GLU A 124 -0.45 -15.61 10.35
N SER A 125 -0.46 -16.37 9.25
CA SER A 125 0.73 -17.07 8.74
C SER A 125 1.92 -16.16 8.40
N PHE A 126 1.70 -14.88 8.09
CA PHE A 126 2.79 -13.96 7.74
C PHE A 126 3.65 -13.56 8.95
N ASP A 127 3.09 -13.57 10.15
CA ASP A 127 3.83 -13.22 11.38
C ASP A 127 4.94 -14.27 11.68
N HIS A 128 4.75 -15.52 11.25
CA HIS A 128 5.77 -16.57 11.40
C HIS A 128 6.94 -16.47 10.39
N HIS A 129 6.72 -15.84 9.23
CA HIS A 129 7.77 -15.68 8.20
C HIS A 129 8.76 -14.57 8.53
N SER A 130 8.38 -13.63 9.41
CA SER A 130 9.24 -12.50 9.81
C SER A 130 10.39 -12.90 10.74
N LEU A 131 10.33 -14.08 11.37
CA LEU A 131 11.39 -14.60 12.25
C LEU A 131 12.44 -15.44 11.51
N ALA A 132 12.11 -15.95 10.31
CA ALA A 132 13.02 -16.81 9.55
C ALA A 132 14.09 -16.03 8.75
N ASP A 133 13.80 -14.78 8.36
CA ASP A 133 14.71 -13.93 7.59
C ASP A 133 15.76 -13.19 8.45
N ALA A 134 15.78 -13.42 9.78
CA ALA A 134 16.67 -12.78 10.74
C ALA A 134 17.72 -13.73 11.35
N ALA A 135 17.85 -14.95 10.82
CA ALA A 135 18.84 -15.97 11.24
C ALA A 135 19.84 -16.25 10.11
#